data_AF-A0A7Y0XCS7-F1
#
_entry.id   AF-A0A7Y0XCS7-F1
#
_cell.length_a   1.000
_cell.length_b   1.000
_cell.length_c   1.000
_cell.angle_alpha   90.00
_cell.angle_beta   90.00
_cell.angle_gamma   90.00
#
_symmetry.space_group_name_H-M   'P 1'
#
loop_
_entity.id
_entity.type
_entity.pdbx_description
1 polymer ?
#
loop_
_entity_poly.entity_id
_entity_poly.type
_entity_poly.pdbx_seq_one_letter_code
_entity_poly.pdbx_strand_id
1 'polypeptide(L)'
;EDGRLERYPGNYTRYAAEKAAREERLARKAKANAERRAQLERFIEKNRAKARKASQAKSKQKLLDRMEKLEPPRRSRREMRL
;
A
#
# COMPACT_ATOMS: atom_id res chain seq x y z
N GLU A 1 -15.62 -49.15 6.07
CA GLU A 1 -14.82 -48.57 4.96
C GLU A 1 -13.95 -47.48 5.56
N ASP A 2 -12.63 -47.68 5.53
CA ASP A 2 -11.64 -46.89 6.26
C ASP A 2 -11.36 -45.58 5.50
N GLY A 3 -12.08 -44.52 5.86
CA GLY A 3 -11.91 -43.19 5.27
C GLY A 3 -10.60 -42.55 5.71
N ARG A 4 -9.49 -42.93 5.07
CA ARG A 4 -8.18 -42.29 5.30
C ARG A 4 -8.19 -40.86 4.77
N LEU A 5 -8.45 -39.92 5.68
CA LEU A 5 -8.19 -38.50 5.48
C LEU A 5 -6.68 -38.27 5.52
N GLU A 6 -6.05 -38.25 4.35
CA GLU A 6 -4.66 -37.88 4.18
C GLU A 6 -4.52 -36.36 4.42
N ARG A 7 -4.32 -35.98 5.69
CA ARG A 7 -4.00 -34.58 6.03
C ARG A 7 -2.66 -34.25 5.37
N TYR A 8 -2.70 -33.40 4.35
CA TYR A 8 -1.51 -32.72 3.85
C TYR A 8 -1.18 -31.54 4.78
N PRO A 9 -0.19 -31.64 5.70
CA PRO A 9 0.25 -30.51 6.51
C PRO A 9 0.91 -29.37 5.68
N GLY A 10 1.02 -29.54 4.36
CA GLY A 10 1.80 -28.66 3.47
C GLY A 10 1.02 -27.57 2.74
N ASN A 11 -0.28 -27.72 2.47
CA ASN A 11 -0.99 -26.77 1.60
C ASN A 11 -1.47 -25.51 2.34
N TYR A 12 -2.07 -25.67 3.52
CA TYR A 12 -2.63 -24.54 4.26
C TYR A 12 -1.54 -23.72 4.95
N THR A 13 -0.55 -24.37 5.57
CA THR A 13 0.55 -23.69 6.29
C THR A 13 1.43 -22.87 5.35
N ARG A 14 1.76 -23.40 4.15
CA ARG A 14 2.50 -22.64 3.12
C ARG A 14 1.69 -21.47 2.59
N TYR A 15 0.42 -21.69 2.26
CA TYR A 15 -0.48 -20.62 1.85
C TYR A 15 -0.60 -19.50 2.90
N ALA A 16 -0.74 -19.86 4.18
CA ALA A 16 -0.80 -18.88 5.27
C ALA A 16 0.49 -18.06 5.39
N ALA A 17 1.66 -18.71 5.28
CA ALA A 17 2.95 -18.03 5.33
C ALA A 17 3.15 -17.09 4.11
N GLU A 18 2.81 -17.55 2.90
CA GLU A 18 2.90 -16.74 1.67
C GLU A 18 1.93 -15.55 1.70
N LYS A 19 0.73 -15.76 2.24
CA LYS A 19 -0.26 -14.71 2.44
C LYS A 19 0.26 -13.64 3.41
N ALA A 20 0.78 -14.04 4.56
CA ALA A 20 1.36 -13.12 5.54
C ALA A 20 2.52 -12.32 4.93
N ALA A 21 3.42 -12.98 4.20
CA ALA A 21 4.52 -12.31 3.50
C ALA A 21 4.01 -11.33 2.43
N ARG A 22 2.93 -11.65 1.72
CA ARG A 22 2.30 -10.75 0.75
C ARG A 22 1.68 -9.53 1.44
N GLU A 23 0.96 -9.73 2.53
CA GLU A 23 0.37 -8.66 3.34
C GLU A 23 1.44 -7.72 3.90
N GLU A 24 2.55 -8.27 4.41
CA GLU A 24 3.67 -7.46 4.89
C GLU A 24 4.33 -6.64 3.77
N ARG A 25 4.59 -7.25 2.60
CA ARG A 25 5.12 -6.53 1.43
C ARG A 25 4.20 -5.38 1.00
N LEU A 26 2.88 -5.61 1.00
CA LEU A 26 1.90 -4.58 0.68
C LEU A 26 1.89 -3.46 1.73
N ALA A 27 1.93 -3.80 3.02
CA ALA A 27 1.99 -2.83 4.10
C ALA A 27 3.25 -1.95 4.03
N ARG A 28 4.42 -2.55 3.76
CA ARG A 28 5.69 -1.82 3.54
C ARG A 28 5.59 -0.86 2.35
N LYS A 29 5.04 -1.32 1.22
CA LYS A 29 4.83 -0.48 0.02
C LYS A 29 3.87 0.69 0.31
N ALA A 30 2.77 0.43 1.02
CA ALA A 30 1.81 1.45 1.40
C ALA A 30 2.45 2.51 2.31
N LYS A 31 3.21 2.08 3.33
CA LYS A 31 3.96 2.98 4.22
C LYS A 31 4.95 3.84 3.43
N ALA A 32 5.77 3.25 2.58
CA ALA A 32 6.75 3.98 1.77
C ALA A 32 6.08 5.01 0.84
N ASN A 33 4.91 4.70 0.29
CA ASN A 33 4.14 5.65 -0.50
C ASN A 33 3.64 6.82 0.37
N ALA A 34 3.03 6.53 1.51
CA ALA A 34 2.55 7.54 2.44
C ALA A 34 3.68 8.50 2.89
N GLU A 35 4.85 7.96 3.23
CA GLU A 35 6.03 8.77 3.57
C GLU A 35 6.48 9.65 2.41
N ARG A 36 6.51 9.12 1.19
CA ARG A 36 6.88 9.87 -0.02
C ARG A 36 5.89 11.01 -0.29
N ARG A 37 4.59 10.78 -0.12
CA ARG A 37 3.55 11.81 -0.25
C ARG A 37 3.76 12.92 0.77
N ALA A 38 3.95 12.57 2.04
CA ALA A 38 4.18 13.53 3.11
C ALA A 38 5.43 14.40 2.85
N GLN A 39 6.51 13.81 2.32
CA GLN A 39 7.71 14.57 1.94
C GLN A 39 7.44 15.55 0.80
N LEU A 40 6.67 15.14 -0.21
CA LEU A 40 6.27 16.02 -1.33
C LEU A 40 5.41 17.18 -0.84
N GLU A 41 4.43 16.91 0.02
CA GLU A 41 3.54 17.92 0.62
C GLU A 41 4.34 18.97 1.40
N ARG A 42 5.22 18.52 2.30
CA ARG A 42 6.12 19.42 3.06
C ARG A 42 7.02 20.25 2.15
N PHE A 43 7.54 19.63 1.07
CA PHE A 43 8.36 20.35 0.10
C PHE A 43 7.55 21.44 -0.62
N ILE A 44 6.33 21.13 -1.04
CA ILE A 44 5.44 22.09 -1.70
C ILE A 44 5.12 23.25 -0.74
N GLU A 45 4.72 22.95 0.49
CA GLU A 45 4.37 23.97 1.49
C GLU A 45 5.54 24.90 1.81
N LYS A 46 6.74 24.36 2.05
CA LYS A 46 7.93 25.17 2.36
C LYS A 46 8.39 26.05 1.19
N ASN A 47 8.11 25.63 -0.05
CA ASN A 47 8.65 26.25 -1.25
C ASN A 47 7.63 27.04 -2.08
N ARG A 48 6.33 26.98 -1.77
CA ARG A 48 5.27 27.73 -2.49
C ARG A 48 5.49 29.24 -2.48
N ALA A 49 6.06 29.78 -1.41
CA ALA A 49 6.30 31.21 -1.24
C ALA A 49 7.65 31.68 -1.81
N LYS A 50 8.51 30.76 -2.27
CA LYS A 50 9.85 31.08 -2.76
C LYS A 50 9.87 31.15 -4.28
N ALA A 51 10.05 32.34 -4.85
CA ALA A 51 10.06 32.56 -6.31
C ALA A 51 10.99 31.59 -7.07
N ARG A 52 12.22 31.39 -6.59
CA ARG A 52 13.21 30.47 -7.18
C ARG A 52 12.80 28.99 -7.14
N LYS A 53 11.89 28.59 -6.25
CA LYS A 53 11.47 27.19 -6.06
C LYS A 53 10.01 26.95 -6.46
N ALA A 54 9.27 27.98 -6.87
CA ALA A 54 7.87 27.89 -7.27
C ALA A 54 7.65 26.89 -8.42
N SER A 55 8.50 26.90 -9.45
CA SER A 55 8.42 25.93 -10.57
C SER A 55 8.65 24.48 -10.09
N GLN A 56 9.60 24.27 -9.19
CA GLN A 56 9.85 22.95 -8.59
C GLN A 56 8.66 22.51 -7.73
N ALA A 57 8.09 23.39 -6.91
CA ALA A 57 6.91 23.10 -6.12
C ALA A 57 5.71 22.72 -7.00
N LYS A 58 5.46 23.45 -8.10
CA LYS A 58 4.41 23.10 -9.09
C LYS A 58 4.63 21.71 -9.71
N SER A 59 5.88 21.39 -10.07
CA SER A 59 6.21 20.06 -10.61
C SER A 59 5.96 18.94 -9.59
N LYS A 60 6.36 19.15 -8.33
CA LYS A 60 6.11 18.19 -7.24
C LYS A 60 4.61 18.08 -6.91
N GLN A 61 3.85 19.17 -7.00
CA GLN A 61 2.39 19.15 -6.86
C GLN A 61 1.73 18.31 -7.96
N LYS A 62 2.18 18.46 -9.22
CA LYS A 62 1.70 17.63 -10.33
C LYS A 62 2.08 16.15 -10.15
N LEU A 63 3.25 15.87 -9.57
CA LEU A 63 3.64 14.51 -9.21
C LEU A 63 2.75 13.93 -8.10
N LEU A 64 2.40 14.72 -7.09
CA LEU A 64 1.52 14.31 -6.00
C LEU A 64 0.08 14.06 -6.49
N ASP A 65 -0.39 14.86 -7.45
CA ASP A 65 -1.69 14.71 -8.11
C ASP A 65 -1.76 13.43 -8.96
N ARG A 66 -0.70 13.16 -9.73
CA ARG A 66 -0.57 11.93 -10.53
C ARG A 66 -0.29 10.68 -9.70
N MET A 67 0.27 10.84 -8.50
CA MET A 67 0.30 9.75 -7.54
C MET A 67 -1.14 9.51 -7.10
N GLU A 68 -1.79 8.58 -7.79
CA GLU A 68 -3.08 8.02 -7.42
C GLU A 68 -3.12 7.86 -5.91
N LYS A 69 -4.17 8.36 -5.26
CA LYS A 69 -4.45 8.04 -3.87
C LYS A 69 -4.60 6.52 -3.85
N LEU A 70 -3.50 5.81 -3.61
CA LEU A 70 -3.51 4.41 -3.24
C LEU A 70 -4.25 4.38 -1.92
N GLU A 71 -5.58 4.39 -1.98
CA GLU A 71 -6.39 3.96 -0.87
C GLU A 71 -5.81 2.61 -0.48
N PRO A 72 -5.41 2.42 0.80
CA PRO A 72 -5.05 1.09 1.27
C PRO A 72 -6.17 0.17 0.80
N PRO A 73 -5.89 -1.02 0.23
CA PRO A 73 -6.93 -1.86 -0.36
C PRO A 73 -8.02 -1.89 0.68
N ARG A 74 -9.16 -1.23 0.36
CA ARG A 74 -10.33 -1.27 1.21
C ARG A 74 -10.41 -2.74 1.49
N ARG A 75 -10.24 -3.16 2.75
CA ARG A 75 -10.58 -4.52 3.13
C ARG A 75 -12.02 -4.55 2.68
N SER A 76 -12.28 -5.07 1.49
CA SER A 76 -13.59 -5.41 1.02
C SER A 76 -13.95 -6.40 2.09
N ARG A 77 -14.59 -5.89 3.13
CA ARG A 77 -15.27 -6.65 4.15
C ARG A 77 -16.12 -7.51 3.27
N ARG A 78 -15.64 -8.73 3.06
CA ARG A 78 -16.32 -9.73 2.27
C ARG A 78 -17.55 -9.92 3.12
N GLU A 79 -18.59 -9.16 2.80
CA GLU A 79 -19.96 -9.41 3.22
C GLU A 79 -20.26 -10.75 2.58
N MET A 80 -19.71 -11.79 3.20
CA MET A 80 -20.18 -13.14 3.08
C MET A 80 -21.54 -13.08 3.75
N ARG A 81 -22.56 -12.76 2.94
CA ARG A 81 -23.95 -13.09 3.28
C ARG A 81 -23.95 -14.60 3.52
N LEU A 82 -24.08 -14.95 4.80
CA LEU A 82 -24.52 -16.26 5.25
C LEU A 82 -26.01 -16.41 4.95
#